data_AF-A0A949X3I4-F1
#
_entry.id   AF-A0A949X3I4-F1
#
_cell.length_a   1.000
_cell.length_b   1.000
_cell.length_c   1.000
_cell.angle_alpha   90.00
_cell.angle_beta   90.00
_cell.angle_gamma   90.00
#
_symmetry.space_group_name_H-M   'P 1'
#
loop_
_entity.id
_entity.type
_entity.pdbx_description
1 polymer ?
#
loop_
_entity_poly.entity_id
_entity_poly.type
_entity_poly.pdbx_seq_one_letter_code
_entity_poly.pdbx_strand_id
1 'polypeptide(L)'
;EEAKRILGGEACIWSEYVSPETVDSRIWPRMAAIAERLWSPQNVTDVNSMYSRLQTTSDWLEWRGLTQNSYYEPMLRRTSGSDDIGALKTLADVVEPVKDYTREETAAVEPTSFVPLNRLVDAVHPESMTARWFAAMVDSIVAKQADVATSAEVRTLLSSWSANQAALQPLEKNSFLLNEVAPLSVTLSQVGDAGLQALDYLDRQQRPPDSWIAQQTSLLQDAQKQQAQLLLMIVPSVQKLVQAAAEQSTTSGTAN
;
A
#
# COMPACT_ATOMS: atom_id res chain seq x y z
N GLU A 1 40.41 3.01 14.34
CA GLU A 1 40.95 4.05 13.43
C GLU A 1 40.14 4.21 12.15
N GLU A 2 39.70 3.15 11.48
CA GLU A 2 39.00 3.26 10.17
C GLU A 2 37.65 3.99 10.22
N ALA A 3 36.86 3.82 11.29
CA ALA A 3 35.57 4.49 11.46
C ALA A 3 35.67 6.03 11.44
N LYS A 4 36.81 6.61 11.81
CA LYS A 4 37.03 8.08 11.78
C LYS A 4 37.09 8.64 10.35
N ARG A 5 37.20 7.78 9.32
CA ARG A 5 37.19 8.18 7.90
C ARG A 5 35.78 8.32 7.33
N ILE A 6 34.76 7.88 8.07
CA ILE A 6 33.37 8.00 7.65
C ILE A 6 32.89 9.41 8.00
N LEU A 7 32.74 10.26 6.99
CA LEU A 7 32.27 11.65 7.17
C LEU A 7 30.77 11.73 7.41
N GLY A 8 30.01 10.75 6.90
CA GLY A 8 28.55 10.73 6.94
C GLY A 8 27.99 9.96 5.75
N GLY A 9 26.81 10.36 5.29
CA GLY A 9 26.15 9.83 4.11
C GLY A 9 25.28 10.90 3.45
N GLU A 10 24.82 10.61 2.23
CA GLU A 10 23.95 11.48 1.45
C GLU A 10 22.83 10.63 0.84
N ALA A 11 21.61 11.19 0.78
CA ALA A 11 20.52 10.59 0.04
C ALA A 11 20.50 11.17 -1.37
N CYS A 12 20.58 10.31 -2.38
CA CYS A 12 20.56 10.73 -3.78
C CYS A 12 19.16 10.62 -4.35
N ILE A 13 18.63 11.73 -4.90
CA ILE A 13 17.41 11.71 -5.70
C ILE A 13 17.78 11.76 -7.19
N TRP A 14 17.72 10.60 -7.83
CA TRP A 14 17.84 10.50 -9.27
C TRP A 14 16.49 10.81 -9.92
N SER A 15 16.49 11.57 -11.01
CA SER A 15 15.31 12.28 -11.51
C SER A 15 14.67 11.66 -12.76
N GLU A 16 14.97 10.40 -13.07
CA GLU A 16 14.46 9.70 -14.26
C GLU A 16 12.92 9.65 -14.28
N TYR A 17 12.31 9.47 -13.10
CA TYR A 17 10.86 9.39 -12.91
C TYR A 17 10.35 10.45 -11.92
N VAL A 18 10.95 11.64 -11.96
CA VAL A 18 10.61 12.75 -11.06
C VAL A 18 10.27 13.99 -11.89
N SER A 19 9.12 14.60 -11.62
CA SER A 19 8.70 15.87 -12.20
C SER A 19 8.78 16.99 -11.15
N PRO A 20 8.71 18.27 -11.55
CA PRO A 20 8.57 19.37 -10.59
C PRO A 20 7.35 19.23 -9.66
N GLU A 21 6.30 18.52 -10.10
CA GLU A 21 5.11 18.28 -9.28
C GLU A 21 5.30 17.13 -8.29
N THR A 22 6.08 16.10 -8.64
CA THR A 22 6.26 14.91 -7.79
C THR A 22 7.56 14.91 -6.97
N VAL A 23 8.45 15.88 -7.20
CA VAL A 23 9.77 15.93 -6.53
C VAL A 23 9.67 15.87 -5.01
N ASP A 24 8.76 16.64 -4.42
CA ASP A 24 8.60 16.65 -2.96
C ASP A 24 8.10 15.31 -2.44
N SER A 25 7.19 14.63 -3.15
CA SER A 25 6.69 13.31 -2.74
C SER A 25 7.71 12.19 -2.88
N ARG A 26 8.74 12.39 -3.70
CA ARG A 26 9.87 11.47 -3.80
C ARG A 26 10.92 11.74 -2.73
N ILE A 27 11.12 12.98 -2.34
CA ILE A 27 12.12 13.34 -1.31
C ILE A 27 11.53 13.13 0.09
N TRP A 28 10.36 13.68 0.36
CA TRP A 28 9.74 13.74 1.68
C TRP A 28 8.56 12.76 1.81
N PRO A 29 8.29 12.25 3.03
CA PRO A 29 9.01 12.50 4.28
C PRO A 29 10.24 11.59 4.49
N ARG A 30 10.54 10.67 3.58
CA ARG A 30 11.63 9.68 3.73
C ARG A 30 13.00 10.31 4.03
N MET A 31 13.30 11.46 3.42
CA MET A 31 14.53 12.19 3.70
C MET A 31 14.65 12.65 5.15
N ALA A 32 13.55 12.92 5.86
CA ALA A 32 13.59 13.24 7.28
C ALA A 32 14.03 12.04 8.14
N ALA A 33 13.63 10.82 7.77
CA ALA A 33 14.11 9.60 8.44
C ALA A 33 15.61 9.35 8.18
N ILE A 34 16.10 9.63 6.97
CA ILE A 34 17.52 9.56 6.66
C ILE A 34 18.30 10.63 7.44
N ALA A 35 17.78 11.86 7.53
CA ALA A 35 18.37 12.92 8.33
C ALA A 35 18.50 12.51 9.81
N GLU A 36 17.49 11.85 10.37
CA GLU A 36 17.57 11.28 11.72
C GLU A 36 18.70 10.24 11.84
N ARG A 37 18.85 9.33 10.86
CA ARG A 37 19.94 8.34 10.87
C ARG A 37 21.33 8.99 10.82
N LEU A 38 21.48 10.09 10.09
CA LEU A 38 22.74 10.80 9.94
C LEU A 38 23.06 11.73 11.11
N TRP A 39 22.08 12.06 11.95
CA TRP A 39 22.22 13.02 13.05
C TRP A 39 22.16 12.37 14.44
N SER A 40 21.22 11.46 14.65
CA SER A 40 20.90 10.91 15.96
C SER A 40 21.90 9.83 16.41
N PRO A 41 21.94 9.52 17.72
CA PRO A 41 22.73 8.41 18.24
C PRO A 41 22.42 7.09 17.50
N GLN A 42 23.46 6.26 17.31
CA GLN A 42 23.36 5.03 16.51
C GLN A 42 22.25 4.08 16.99
N ASN A 43 21.97 4.05 18.29
CA ASN A 43 20.96 3.20 18.91
C ASN A 43 19.52 3.70 18.76
N VAL A 44 19.29 4.86 18.13
CA VAL A 44 17.94 5.28 17.72
C VAL A 44 17.55 4.48 16.48
N THR A 45 16.89 3.34 16.69
CA THR A 45 16.54 2.38 15.63
C THR A 45 15.11 1.85 15.73
N ASP A 46 14.29 2.39 16.65
CA ASP A 46 12.88 2.00 16.77
C ASP A 46 12.06 2.59 15.61
N VAL A 47 11.67 1.71 14.69
CA VAL A 47 10.91 2.05 13.49
C VAL A 47 9.50 2.56 13.82
N ASN A 48 8.83 2.00 14.84
CA ASN A 48 7.48 2.44 15.19
C ASN A 48 7.51 3.84 15.80
N SER A 49 8.47 4.10 16.70
CA SER A 49 8.71 5.45 17.22
C SER A 49 9.06 6.44 16.11
N MET A 50 9.85 6.02 15.12
CA MET A 50 10.19 6.82 13.95
C MET A 50 8.95 7.22 13.16
N TYR A 51 8.08 6.29 12.75
CA TYR A 51 6.86 6.62 12.00
C TYR A 51 5.92 7.56 12.78
N SER A 52 5.77 7.36 14.09
CA SER A 52 4.96 8.26 14.94
C SER A 52 5.46 9.71 14.88
N ARG A 53 6.77 9.93 14.90
CA ARG A 53 7.38 11.27 14.83
C ARG A 53 7.47 11.79 13.39
N LEU A 54 7.59 10.89 12.42
CA LEU A 54 7.67 11.22 11.00
C LEU A 54 6.38 11.87 10.50
N GLN A 55 5.21 11.43 10.99
CA GLN A 55 3.94 12.04 10.62
C GLN A 55 3.90 13.53 10.96
N THR A 56 4.23 13.89 12.21
CA THR A 56 4.30 15.30 12.63
C THR A 56 5.32 16.10 11.83
N THR A 57 6.44 15.47 11.47
CA THR A 57 7.46 16.11 10.63
C THR A 57 6.93 16.35 9.20
N SER A 58 6.22 15.38 8.62
CA SER A 58 5.57 15.50 7.31
C SER A 58 4.56 16.65 7.28
N ASP A 59 3.72 16.75 8.30
CA ASP A 59 2.72 17.82 8.41
C ASP A 59 3.39 19.20 8.54
N TRP A 60 4.48 19.28 9.31
CA TRP A 60 5.27 20.50 9.42
C TRP A 60 5.91 20.89 8.09
N LEU A 61 6.41 19.93 7.31
CA LEU A 61 7.00 20.18 5.99
C LEU A 61 5.96 20.73 4.99
N GLU A 62 4.72 20.22 4.99
CA GLU A 62 3.61 20.80 4.21
C GLU A 62 3.34 22.25 4.61
N TRP A 63 3.34 22.55 5.91
CA TRP A 63 3.18 23.92 6.40
C TRP A 63 4.31 24.86 5.94
N ARG A 64 5.49 24.32 5.59
CA ARG A 64 6.62 25.07 5.01
C ARG A 64 6.54 25.23 3.49
N GLY A 65 5.49 24.72 2.85
CA GLY A 65 5.24 24.87 1.42
C GLY A 65 5.77 23.73 0.56
N LEU A 66 6.22 22.61 1.17
CA LEU A 66 6.46 21.38 0.44
C LEU A 66 5.13 20.70 0.13
N THR A 67 5.11 19.88 -0.93
CA THR A 67 3.87 19.34 -1.50
C THR A 67 3.78 17.82 -1.49
N GLN A 68 4.57 17.14 -0.65
CA GLN A 68 4.66 15.66 -0.63
C GLN A 68 3.34 14.92 -0.37
N ASN A 69 2.35 15.57 0.24
CA ASN A 69 1.00 15.07 0.44
C ASN A 69 0.00 15.84 -0.42
N SER A 70 0.12 17.17 -0.52
CA SER A 70 -0.88 18.02 -1.20
C SER A 70 -0.88 17.91 -2.73
N TYR A 71 0.18 17.38 -3.36
CA TYR A 71 0.20 17.09 -4.81
C TYR A 71 -0.78 15.97 -5.22
N TYR A 72 -1.11 15.08 -4.27
CA TYR A 72 -1.69 13.77 -4.54
C TYR A 72 -3.10 13.85 -5.14
N GLU A 73 -4.03 14.54 -4.47
CA GLU A 73 -5.41 14.62 -4.97
C GLU A 73 -5.55 15.37 -6.30
N PRO A 74 -4.88 16.53 -6.54
CA PRO A 74 -4.88 17.16 -7.86
C PRO A 74 -4.42 16.21 -8.97
N MET A 75 -3.41 15.39 -8.69
CA MET A 75 -2.91 14.41 -9.65
C MET A 75 -3.94 13.30 -9.91
N LEU A 76 -4.58 12.76 -8.88
CA LEU A 76 -5.67 11.77 -9.04
C LEU A 76 -6.87 12.35 -9.81
N ARG A 77 -7.23 13.62 -9.60
CA ARG A 77 -8.30 14.28 -10.37
C ARG A 77 -7.95 14.35 -11.86
N ARG A 78 -6.71 14.71 -12.19
CA ARG A 78 -6.24 14.73 -13.60
C ARG A 78 -6.15 13.34 -14.21
N THR A 79 -5.66 12.34 -13.45
CA THR A 79 -5.58 10.95 -13.93
C THR A 79 -6.97 10.35 -14.16
N SER A 80 -7.95 10.67 -13.31
CA SER A 80 -9.33 10.17 -13.45
C SER A 80 -10.20 10.96 -14.43
N GLY A 81 -9.85 12.22 -14.72
CA GLY A 81 -10.72 13.13 -15.47
C GLY A 81 -12.00 13.50 -14.71
N SER A 82 -11.98 13.44 -13.38
CA SER A 82 -13.15 13.64 -12.50
C SER A 82 -12.73 14.30 -11.19
N ASP A 83 -13.63 15.10 -10.59
CA ASP A 83 -13.47 15.58 -9.21
C ASP A 83 -13.82 14.51 -8.18
N ASP A 84 -14.72 13.58 -8.53
CA ASP A 84 -14.99 12.39 -7.73
C ASP A 84 -13.89 11.35 -7.97
N ILE A 85 -12.94 11.32 -7.04
CA ILE A 85 -11.78 10.43 -7.06
C ILE A 85 -11.85 9.31 -6.03
N GLY A 86 -13.00 9.10 -5.36
CA GLY A 86 -13.09 8.21 -4.20
C GLY A 86 -12.60 6.78 -4.48
N ALA A 87 -13.05 6.18 -5.58
CA ALA A 87 -12.63 4.83 -5.98
C ALA A 87 -11.16 4.77 -6.43
N LEU A 88 -10.69 5.78 -7.17
CA LEU A 88 -9.28 5.83 -7.58
C LEU A 88 -8.37 6.01 -6.37
N LYS A 89 -8.74 6.89 -5.43
CA LYS A 89 -7.99 7.13 -4.20
C LYS A 89 -7.95 5.88 -3.32
N THR A 90 -9.07 5.16 -3.19
CA THR A 90 -9.14 3.89 -2.45
C THR A 90 -8.14 2.88 -2.98
N LEU A 91 -8.00 2.76 -4.31
CA LEU A 91 -6.97 1.94 -4.94
C LEU A 91 -5.55 2.49 -4.73
N ALA A 92 -5.37 3.78 -4.97
CA ALA A 92 -4.09 4.47 -4.93
C ALA A 92 -3.45 4.44 -3.52
N ASP A 93 -4.27 4.49 -2.48
CA ASP A 93 -3.83 4.49 -1.09
C ASP A 93 -3.22 3.16 -0.64
N VAL A 94 -3.46 2.05 -1.36
CA VAL A 94 -3.02 0.68 -0.98
C VAL A 94 -1.98 0.08 -1.91
N VAL A 95 -1.47 0.87 -2.86
CA VAL A 95 -0.46 0.43 -3.82
C VAL A 95 0.81 1.25 -3.68
N GLU A 96 1.92 0.67 -4.12
CA GLU A 96 3.21 1.35 -4.21
C GLU A 96 3.82 1.14 -5.61
N PRO A 97 4.68 2.05 -6.09
CA PRO A 97 5.46 1.79 -7.28
C PRO A 97 6.34 0.54 -7.09
N VAL A 98 6.57 -0.19 -8.18
CA VAL A 98 7.63 -1.21 -8.22
C VAL A 98 8.97 -0.62 -7.80
N LYS A 99 9.81 -1.46 -7.19
CA LYS A 99 11.06 -1.04 -6.55
C LYS A 99 12.22 -1.09 -7.54
N ASP A 100 13.30 -0.40 -7.17
CA ASP A 100 14.56 -0.37 -7.89
C ASP A 100 14.40 -0.06 -9.39
N TYR A 101 15.08 -0.81 -10.25
CA TYR A 101 15.08 -0.60 -11.70
C TYR A 101 13.91 -1.27 -12.42
N THR A 102 13.01 -1.96 -11.70
CA THR A 102 11.89 -2.70 -12.32
C THR A 102 10.97 -1.79 -13.13
N ARG A 103 10.85 -0.51 -12.76
CA ARG A 103 10.06 0.46 -13.51
C ARG A 103 10.62 0.73 -14.92
N GLU A 104 11.94 0.70 -15.07
CA GLU A 104 12.61 0.83 -16.36
C GLU A 104 12.52 -0.49 -17.13
N GLU A 105 12.79 -1.61 -16.47
CA GLU A 105 12.79 -2.96 -17.07
C GLU A 105 11.41 -3.36 -17.64
N THR A 106 10.32 -2.87 -17.05
CA THR A 106 8.95 -3.18 -17.48
C THR A 106 8.26 -2.07 -18.25
N ALA A 107 9.00 -1.02 -18.59
CA ALA A 107 8.46 0.04 -19.43
C ALA A 107 8.10 -0.50 -20.82
N ALA A 108 6.90 -0.19 -21.31
CA ALA A 108 6.45 -0.63 -22.64
C ALA A 108 7.28 -0.01 -23.78
N VAL A 109 7.91 1.13 -23.52
CA VAL A 109 8.82 1.85 -24.41
C VAL A 109 10.01 2.35 -23.60
N GLU A 110 11.16 2.53 -24.26
CA GLU A 110 12.34 3.10 -23.63
C GLU A 110 12.00 4.47 -23.00
N PRO A 111 12.17 4.62 -21.67
CA PRO A 111 11.80 5.84 -20.98
C PRO A 111 12.76 6.97 -21.38
N THR A 112 12.21 8.16 -21.61
CA THR A 112 12.98 9.38 -21.86
C THR A 112 12.52 10.46 -20.90
N SER A 113 13.31 11.52 -20.74
CA SER A 113 12.92 12.68 -19.92
C SER A 113 11.68 13.43 -20.44
N PHE A 114 11.14 13.06 -21.60
CA PHE A 114 9.90 13.61 -22.16
C PHE A 114 8.67 12.73 -21.90
N VAL A 115 8.82 11.56 -21.26
CA VAL A 115 7.68 10.70 -20.91
C VAL A 115 6.77 11.46 -19.94
N PRO A 116 5.46 11.56 -20.21
CA PRO A 116 4.54 12.19 -19.29
C PRO A 116 4.41 11.36 -18.01
N LEU A 117 4.72 11.97 -16.87
CA LEU A 117 4.58 11.36 -15.55
C LEU A 117 3.19 11.67 -14.97
N ASN A 118 2.15 11.08 -15.58
CA ASN A 118 0.73 11.33 -15.28
C ASN A 118 -0.10 10.06 -15.00
N ARG A 119 0.55 8.90 -14.93
CA ARG A 119 -0.09 7.61 -14.65
C ARG A 119 -0.27 7.42 -13.14
N LEU A 120 -1.02 6.40 -12.73
CA LEU A 120 -1.20 6.13 -11.30
C LEU A 120 0.12 5.86 -10.57
N VAL A 121 1.07 5.15 -11.20
CA VAL A 121 2.43 4.92 -10.67
C VAL A 121 3.21 6.22 -10.40
N ASP A 122 2.87 7.31 -11.09
CA ASP A 122 3.43 8.63 -10.85
C ASP A 122 2.72 9.37 -9.72
N ALA A 123 1.43 9.13 -9.54
CA ALA A 123 0.63 9.79 -8.53
C ALA A 123 0.84 9.21 -7.13
N VAL A 124 1.01 7.89 -6.99
CA VAL A 124 1.08 7.26 -5.66
C VAL A 124 2.36 7.61 -4.90
N HIS A 125 2.26 7.53 -3.58
CA HIS A 125 3.39 7.68 -2.68
C HIS A 125 4.35 6.48 -2.78
N PRO A 126 5.64 6.65 -2.46
CA PRO A 126 6.59 5.54 -2.42
C PRO A 126 6.28 4.45 -1.37
N GLU A 127 5.51 4.80 -0.34
CA GLU A 127 5.07 3.92 0.74
C GLU A 127 3.57 4.15 1.05
N SER A 128 2.81 3.06 1.20
CA SER A 128 1.39 3.10 1.55
C SER A 128 1.18 3.10 3.07
N MET A 129 0.83 4.26 3.63
CA MET A 129 0.47 4.35 5.05
C MET A 129 -0.80 3.56 5.39
N THR A 130 -1.77 3.51 4.47
CA THR A 130 -2.99 2.71 4.63
C THR A 130 -2.64 1.22 4.75
N ALA A 131 -1.78 0.68 3.88
CA ALA A 131 -1.35 -0.71 3.97
C ALA A 131 -0.54 -0.99 5.25
N ARG A 132 0.30 -0.04 5.69
CA ARG A 132 1.05 -0.14 6.95
C ARG A 132 0.12 -0.21 8.17
N TRP A 133 -0.86 0.68 8.27
CA TRP A 133 -1.84 0.67 9.36
C TRP A 133 -2.72 -0.57 9.32
N PHE A 134 -3.16 -0.97 8.13
CA PHE A 134 -3.89 -2.23 7.94
C PHE A 134 -3.07 -3.44 8.43
N ALA A 135 -1.78 -3.50 8.09
CA ALA A 135 -0.89 -4.56 8.57
C ALA A 135 -0.81 -4.61 10.10
N ALA A 136 -0.67 -3.45 10.76
CA ALA A 136 -0.63 -3.38 12.23
C ALA A 136 -1.96 -3.85 12.86
N MET A 137 -3.10 -3.47 12.28
CA MET A 137 -4.41 -3.92 12.74
C MET A 137 -4.59 -5.43 12.55
N VAL A 138 -4.21 -5.96 11.38
CA VAL A 138 -4.22 -7.41 11.12
C VAL A 138 -3.32 -8.17 12.10
N ASP A 139 -2.10 -7.67 12.36
CA ASP A 139 -1.19 -8.28 13.32
C ASP A 139 -1.82 -8.35 14.73
N SER A 140 -2.54 -7.30 15.14
CA SER A 140 -3.28 -7.32 16.41
C SER A 140 -4.44 -8.33 16.42
N ILE A 141 -5.13 -8.53 15.29
CA ILE A 141 -6.21 -9.53 15.17
C ILE A 141 -5.62 -10.95 15.27
N VAL A 142 -4.56 -11.24 14.51
CA VAL A 142 -3.90 -12.55 14.52
C VAL A 142 -3.31 -12.86 15.90
N ALA A 143 -2.76 -11.85 16.58
CA ALA A 143 -2.27 -11.97 17.95
C ALA A 143 -3.38 -12.08 19.02
N LYS A 144 -4.66 -12.00 18.63
CA LYS A 144 -5.83 -11.97 19.53
C LYS A 144 -5.79 -10.82 20.54
N GLN A 145 -5.22 -9.69 20.11
CA GLN A 145 -5.06 -8.46 20.90
C GLN A 145 -5.94 -7.31 20.38
N ALA A 146 -6.56 -7.47 19.20
CA ALA A 146 -7.46 -6.47 18.63
C ALA A 146 -8.70 -6.26 19.49
N ASP A 147 -9.10 -4.99 19.63
CA ASP A 147 -10.39 -4.63 20.20
C ASP A 147 -11.51 -4.67 19.13
N VAL A 148 -12.76 -4.46 19.57
CA VAL A 148 -13.93 -4.49 18.69
C VAL A 148 -13.84 -3.41 17.61
N ALA A 149 -13.30 -2.23 17.95
CA ALA A 149 -13.16 -1.11 17.02
C ALA A 149 -12.16 -1.44 15.90
N THR A 150 -11.00 -2.01 16.25
CA THR A 150 -9.98 -2.44 15.28
C THR A 150 -10.53 -3.50 14.33
N SER A 151 -11.22 -4.51 14.85
CA SER A 151 -11.84 -5.55 14.02
C SER A 151 -12.92 -4.99 13.08
N ALA A 152 -13.73 -4.04 13.55
CA ALA A 152 -14.71 -3.35 12.71
C ALA A 152 -14.06 -2.50 11.61
N GLU A 153 -12.98 -1.79 11.93
CA GLU A 153 -12.24 -0.96 10.97
C GLU A 153 -11.63 -1.82 9.84
N VAL A 154 -10.99 -2.95 10.19
CA VAL A 154 -10.44 -3.89 9.20
C VAL A 154 -11.54 -4.41 8.27
N ARG A 155 -12.72 -4.75 8.80
CA ARG A 155 -13.88 -5.17 7.98
C ARG A 155 -14.37 -4.05 7.06
N THR A 156 -14.41 -2.81 7.54
CA THR A 156 -14.81 -1.64 6.74
C THR A 156 -13.84 -1.42 5.57
N LEU A 157 -12.54 -1.44 5.84
CA LEU A 157 -11.50 -1.29 4.81
C LEU A 157 -11.60 -2.39 3.76
N LEU A 158 -11.65 -3.65 4.17
CA LEU A 158 -11.79 -4.79 3.26
C LEU A 158 -13.07 -4.72 2.43
N SER A 159 -14.17 -4.23 3.00
CA SER A 159 -15.45 -4.03 2.29
C SER A 159 -15.36 -2.90 1.26
N SER A 160 -14.65 -1.81 1.58
CA SER A 160 -14.39 -0.73 0.62
C SER A 160 -13.55 -1.22 -0.56
N TRP A 161 -12.58 -2.10 -0.29
CA TRP A 161 -11.70 -2.68 -1.29
C TRP A 161 -12.43 -3.71 -2.16
N SER A 162 -13.26 -4.58 -1.58
CA SER A 162 -14.07 -5.53 -2.34
C SER A 162 -15.02 -4.83 -3.30
N ALA A 163 -15.59 -3.70 -2.91
CA ALA A 163 -16.46 -2.88 -3.76
C ALA A 163 -15.72 -2.02 -4.80
N ASN A 164 -14.39 -1.94 -4.75
CA ASN A 164 -13.63 -0.93 -5.50
C ASN A 164 -13.71 -1.09 -7.02
N GLN A 165 -13.72 -2.32 -7.55
CA GLN A 165 -13.88 -2.56 -8.98
C GLN A 165 -15.17 -1.92 -9.53
N ALA A 166 -16.31 -2.17 -8.87
CA ALA A 166 -17.59 -1.63 -9.31
C ALA A 166 -17.64 -0.10 -9.18
N ALA A 167 -16.98 0.46 -8.16
CA ALA A 167 -16.88 1.90 -7.94
C ALA A 167 -15.95 2.61 -8.93
N LEU A 168 -14.90 1.93 -9.43
CA LEU A 168 -13.94 2.49 -10.39
C LEU A 168 -14.48 2.47 -11.83
N GLN A 169 -15.30 1.48 -12.18
CA GLN A 169 -15.79 1.26 -13.55
C GLN A 169 -16.44 2.51 -14.20
N PRO A 170 -17.22 3.36 -13.51
CA PRO A 170 -17.74 4.59 -14.10
C PRO A 170 -16.64 5.59 -14.49
N LEU A 171 -15.55 5.67 -13.71
CA LEU A 171 -14.44 6.60 -13.97
C LEU A 171 -13.62 6.20 -15.19
N GLU A 172 -13.55 4.91 -15.55
CA GLU A 172 -12.84 4.42 -16.74
C GLU A 172 -13.32 5.07 -18.05
N LYS A 173 -14.57 5.53 -18.08
CA LYS A 173 -15.15 6.25 -19.23
C LYS A 173 -14.62 7.68 -19.36
N ASN A 174 -14.11 8.26 -18.27
CA ASN A 174 -13.65 9.65 -18.21
C ASN A 174 -12.16 9.77 -18.59
N SER A 175 -11.38 8.71 -18.41
CA SER A 175 -9.94 8.74 -18.68
C SER A 175 -9.40 7.39 -19.12
N PHE A 176 -8.76 7.36 -20.29
CA PHE A 176 -8.09 6.17 -20.81
C PHE A 176 -6.91 5.71 -19.93
N LEU A 177 -6.36 6.60 -19.09
CA LEU A 177 -5.28 6.25 -18.15
C LEU A 177 -5.74 5.23 -17.11
N LEU A 178 -7.05 5.16 -16.84
CA LEU A 178 -7.61 4.19 -15.89
C LEU A 178 -7.69 2.77 -16.46
N ASN A 179 -7.67 2.60 -17.78
CA ASN A 179 -7.70 1.28 -18.41
C ASN A 179 -6.51 0.41 -17.97
N GLU A 180 -5.38 1.04 -17.69
CA GLU A 180 -4.17 0.34 -17.26
C GLU A 180 -4.31 -0.25 -15.85
N VAL A 181 -5.03 0.45 -14.96
CA VAL A 181 -5.16 0.08 -13.54
C VAL A 181 -6.47 -0.65 -13.23
N ALA A 182 -7.39 -0.74 -14.20
CA ALA A 182 -8.62 -1.51 -14.07
C ALA A 182 -8.37 -2.97 -13.63
N PRO A 183 -7.40 -3.71 -14.20
CA PRO A 183 -7.10 -5.07 -13.72
C PRO A 183 -6.60 -5.10 -12.26
N LEU A 184 -5.86 -4.07 -11.82
CA LEU A 184 -5.38 -3.96 -10.45
C LEU A 184 -6.54 -3.68 -9.48
N SER A 185 -7.57 -2.93 -9.91
CA SER A 185 -8.81 -2.75 -9.14
C SER A 185 -9.59 -4.06 -8.97
N VAL A 186 -9.62 -4.91 -10.00
CA VAL A 186 -10.19 -6.27 -9.90
C VAL A 186 -9.43 -7.09 -8.86
N THR A 187 -8.10 -7.06 -8.91
CA THR A 187 -7.24 -7.76 -7.95
C THR A 187 -7.45 -7.23 -6.52
N LEU A 188 -7.57 -5.92 -6.33
CA LEU A 188 -7.92 -5.33 -5.04
C LEU A 188 -9.26 -5.86 -4.52
N SER A 189 -10.28 -5.90 -5.38
CA SER A 189 -11.60 -6.42 -5.00
C SER A 189 -11.53 -7.88 -4.55
N GLN A 190 -10.83 -8.72 -5.30
CA GLN A 190 -10.61 -10.13 -4.97
C GLN A 190 -9.85 -10.33 -3.64
N VAL A 191 -8.83 -9.52 -3.40
CA VAL A 191 -8.06 -9.54 -2.15
C VAL A 191 -8.91 -9.08 -0.96
N GLY A 192 -9.74 -8.05 -1.16
CA GLY A 192 -10.73 -7.60 -0.18
C GLY A 192 -11.72 -8.71 0.22
N ASP A 193 -12.29 -9.40 -0.78
CA ASP A 193 -13.20 -10.53 -0.57
C ASP A 193 -12.53 -11.69 0.18
N ALA A 194 -11.29 -12.03 -0.18
CA ALA A 194 -10.52 -13.06 0.51
C ALA A 194 -10.30 -12.72 1.98
N GLY A 195 -9.97 -11.45 2.29
CA GLY A 195 -9.82 -10.97 3.65
C GLY A 195 -11.13 -11.01 4.45
N LEU A 196 -12.26 -10.60 3.86
CA LEU A 196 -13.57 -10.68 4.52
C LEU A 196 -13.94 -12.13 4.87
N GLN A 197 -13.75 -13.04 3.92
CA GLN A 197 -14.02 -14.46 4.15
C GLN A 197 -13.11 -15.05 5.24
N ALA A 198 -11.82 -14.67 5.26
CA ALA A 198 -10.90 -15.09 6.31
C ALA A 198 -11.36 -14.61 7.69
N LEU A 199 -11.81 -13.35 7.81
CA LEU A 199 -12.36 -12.83 9.06
C LEU A 199 -13.63 -13.57 9.49
N ASP A 200 -14.50 -13.94 8.56
CA ASP A 200 -15.70 -14.72 8.88
C ASP A 200 -15.37 -16.11 9.45
N TYR A 201 -14.32 -16.77 8.95
CA TYR A 201 -13.82 -18.01 9.53
C TYR A 201 -13.20 -17.82 10.92
N LEU A 202 -12.43 -16.74 11.12
CA LEU A 202 -11.85 -16.40 12.41
C LEU A 202 -12.93 -16.11 13.47
N ASP A 203 -13.95 -15.34 13.13
CA ASP A 203 -15.06 -15.00 14.03
C ASP A 203 -15.87 -16.23 14.44
N ARG A 204 -16.05 -17.17 13.51
CA ARG A 204 -16.72 -18.46 13.76
C ARG A 204 -15.81 -19.48 14.44
N GLN A 205 -14.53 -19.17 14.62
CA GLN A 205 -13.50 -20.10 15.12
C GLN A 205 -13.49 -21.42 14.34
N GLN A 206 -13.72 -21.33 13.03
CA GLN A 206 -13.89 -22.47 12.15
C GLN A 206 -12.76 -22.54 11.14
N ARG A 207 -12.15 -23.72 10.99
CA ARG A 207 -11.19 -23.95 9.93
C ARG A 207 -11.88 -23.94 8.55
N PRO A 208 -11.41 -23.14 7.58
CA PRO A 208 -11.85 -23.23 6.19
C PRO A 208 -11.54 -24.60 5.55
N PRO A 209 -12.26 -25.02 4.50
CA PRO A 209 -11.90 -26.19 3.70
C PRO A 209 -10.51 -26.04 3.05
N ASP A 210 -9.75 -27.13 2.93
CA ASP A 210 -8.41 -27.10 2.32
C ASP A 210 -8.44 -26.61 0.85
N SER A 211 -9.52 -26.88 0.11
CA SER A 211 -9.72 -26.36 -1.24
C SER A 211 -9.83 -24.84 -1.27
N TRP A 212 -10.50 -24.24 -0.29
CA TRP A 212 -10.60 -22.79 -0.15
C TRP A 212 -9.23 -22.20 0.19
N ILE A 213 -8.49 -22.81 1.12
CA ILE A 213 -7.14 -22.36 1.51
C ILE A 213 -6.22 -22.36 0.28
N ALA A 214 -6.23 -23.45 -0.50
CA ALA A 214 -5.43 -23.55 -1.72
C ALA A 214 -5.82 -22.48 -2.76
N GLN A 215 -7.13 -22.26 -2.95
CA GLN A 215 -7.63 -21.22 -3.87
C GLN A 215 -7.18 -19.82 -3.45
N GLN A 216 -7.37 -19.45 -2.18
CA GLN A 216 -6.96 -18.12 -1.70
C GLN A 216 -5.44 -17.95 -1.71
N THR A 217 -4.68 -19.01 -1.41
CA THR A 217 -3.22 -18.96 -1.48
C THR A 217 -2.74 -18.68 -2.90
N SER A 218 -3.30 -19.37 -3.90
CA SER A 218 -2.97 -19.12 -5.32
C SER A 218 -3.34 -17.71 -5.75
N LEU A 219 -4.55 -17.25 -5.41
CA LEU A 219 -5.03 -15.90 -5.71
C LEU A 219 -4.09 -14.84 -5.13
N LEU A 220 -3.70 -14.99 -3.86
CA LEU A 220 -2.83 -14.03 -3.20
C LEU A 220 -1.39 -14.09 -3.72
N GLN A 221 -0.89 -15.25 -4.15
CA GLN A 221 0.41 -15.36 -4.83
C GLN A 221 0.41 -14.62 -6.17
N ASP A 222 -0.67 -14.73 -6.95
CA ASP A 222 -0.79 -13.98 -8.19
C ASP A 222 -0.96 -12.48 -7.94
N ALA A 223 -1.69 -12.09 -6.89
CA ALA A 223 -1.88 -10.69 -6.50
C ALA A 223 -0.60 -9.98 -6.01
N GLN A 224 0.46 -10.71 -5.65
CA GLN A 224 1.77 -10.12 -5.33
C GLN A 224 2.52 -9.62 -6.57
N LYS A 225 2.15 -10.09 -7.77
CA LYS A 225 2.80 -9.69 -9.02
C LYS A 225 2.43 -8.24 -9.34
N GLN A 226 3.38 -7.52 -9.94
CA GLN A 226 3.10 -6.16 -10.39
C GLN A 226 2.01 -6.11 -11.45
N GLN A 227 1.18 -5.07 -11.39
CA GLN A 227 0.24 -4.69 -12.46
C GLN A 227 0.38 -3.18 -12.64
N ALA A 228 0.45 -2.70 -13.88
CA ALA A 228 0.64 -1.27 -14.16
C ALA A 228 1.85 -0.62 -13.45
N GLN A 229 2.94 -1.39 -13.27
CA GLN A 229 4.14 -0.98 -12.52
C GLN A 229 3.87 -0.62 -11.05
N LEU A 230 2.80 -1.18 -10.48
CA LEU A 230 2.38 -1.02 -9.09
C LEU A 230 2.35 -2.38 -8.39
N LEU A 231 2.58 -2.36 -7.08
CA LEU A 231 2.48 -3.50 -6.16
C LEU A 231 1.31 -3.27 -5.21
N LEU A 232 0.47 -4.28 -5.01
CA LEU A 232 -0.64 -4.20 -4.07
C LEU A 232 -0.18 -4.56 -2.64
N MET A 233 -0.10 -3.55 -1.77
CA MET A 233 0.64 -3.66 -0.51
C MET A 233 -0.13 -4.31 0.64
N ILE A 234 -1.44 -4.52 0.47
CA ILE A 234 -2.28 -5.19 1.48
C ILE A 234 -2.23 -6.73 1.38
N VAL A 235 -1.68 -7.28 0.29
CA VAL A 235 -1.68 -8.73 0.03
C VAL A 235 -1.00 -9.53 1.15
N PRO A 236 0.18 -9.15 1.68
CA PRO A 236 0.82 -9.88 2.77
C PRO A 236 -0.04 -9.93 4.05
N SER A 237 -0.76 -8.84 4.34
CA SER A 237 -1.65 -8.77 5.50
C SER A 237 -2.87 -9.67 5.31
N VAL A 238 -3.46 -9.71 4.11
CA VAL A 238 -4.56 -10.64 3.82
C VAL A 238 -4.08 -12.10 3.86
N GLN A 239 -2.86 -12.39 3.41
CA GLN A 239 -2.25 -13.71 3.54
C GLN A 239 -2.13 -14.15 5.01
N LYS A 240 -1.73 -13.24 5.92
CA LYS A 240 -1.71 -13.52 7.36
C LYS A 240 -3.11 -13.88 7.90
N LEU A 241 -4.16 -13.19 7.46
CA LEU A 241 -5.55 -13.51 7.85
C LEU A 241 -5.96 -14.90 7.35
N VAL A 242 -5.68 -15.23 6.08
CA VAL A 242 -5.98 -16.54 5.50
C VAL A 242 -5.23 -17.65 6.23
N GLN A 243 -3.96 -17.43 6.56
CA GLN A 243 -3.15 -18.39 7.33
C GLN A 243 -3.70 -18.57 8.76
N ALA A 244 -4.02 -17.48 9.46
CA ALA A 244 -4.59 -17.55 10.80
C ALA A 244 -5.96 -18.27 10.82
N ALA A 245 -6.76 -18.12 9.75
CA ALA A 245 -8.00 -18.88 9.58
C ALA A 245 -7.73 -20.38 9.34
N ALA A 246 -6.72 -20.72 8.54
CA ALA A 246 -6.30 -22.10 8.29
C ALA A 246 -5.79 -22.82 9.56
N GLU A 247 -5.22 -22.08 10.51
CA GLU A 247 -4.70 -22.60 11.78
C GLU A 247 -5.80 -22.83 12.84
N GLN A 248 -7.06 -22.44 12.58
CA GLN A 248 -8.17 -22.75 13.48
C GLN A 248 -8.33 -24.26 13.64
N SER A 249 -8.65 -24.71 14.84
CA SER A 249 -8.99 -26.11 15.11
C SER A 249 -10.27 -26.48 14.37
N THR A 250 -10.28 -27.62 13.67
CA THR A 250 -11.54 -28.25 13.26
C THR A 250 -12.28 -28.64 14.53
N THR A 251 -13.25 -27.83 14.97
CA THR A 251 -14.23 -28.25 15.97
C THR A 251 -15.04 -29.39 15.37
N SER A 252 -14.53 -30.61 15.55
CA SER A 252 -15.30 -31.83 15.35
C SER A 252 -16.43 -31.81 16.37
N GLY A 253 -17.60 -31.37 15.93
CA GLY A 253 -18.85 -31.58 16.65
C GLY A 253 -19.14 -33.08 16.72
N THR A 254 -18.59 -33.73 17.72
CA THR A 254 -19.06 -35.03 18.22
C THR A 254 -18.97 -35.02 19.73
N ALA A 255 -20.09 -34.74 20.39
CA ALA A 255 -20.36 -35.18 21.75
C ALA A 255 -21.88 -35.23 21.96
N ASN A 256 -22.40 -36.45 21.74
CA ASN A 256 -23.59 -37.13 22.30
C ASN A 256 -24.81 -36.34 22.77
#